data_AF-A0AAD8XT12-F1
#
_entry.id   AF-A0AAD8XT12-F1
#
_cell.length_a   1.000
_cell.length_b   1.000
_cell.length_c   1.000
_cell.angle_alpha   90.00
_cell.angle_beta   90.00
_cell.angle_gamma   90.00
#
_symmetry.space_group_name_H-M   'P 1'
#
loop_
_entity.id
_entity.type
_entity.pdbx_description
1 polymer ?
#
loop_
_entity_poly.entity_id
_entity_poly.type
_entity_poly.pdbx_seq_one_letter_code
_entity_poly.pdbx_strand_id
1 'polypeptide(L)'
;MSAPTQRTSIQLYRDLLRLLAHIAPGTSPKSVALRTTVRAQFENSRNEEDPAKIEALKANAVRALSNYMLYQGGVQDKKKGGKLGAAMDNYHERSVQGMQRNGNDSDDKKGAAR
;
A
#
# COMPACT_ATOMS: atom_id res chain seq x y z
N MET A 1 21.41 -24.64 1.13
CA MET A 1 20.89 -23.31 1.51
C MET A 1 19.51 -23.17 0.91
N SER A 2 18.45 -23.18 1.72
CA SER A 2 17.08 -23.03 1.21
C SER A 2 16.87 -21.56 0.86
N ALA A 3 16.65 -21.25 -0.42
CA ALA A 3 16.27 -19.90 -0.83
C ALA A 3 15.03 -19.47 -0.01
N PRO A 4 14.92 -18.19 0.40
CA PRO A 4 13.71 -17.72 1.07
C PRO A 4 12.53 -18.07 0.17
N THR A 5 11.61 -18.89 0.67
CA THR A 5 10.50 -19.50 -0.08
C THR A 5 9.84 -18.45 -0.96
N GLN A 6 10.21 -18.39 -2.25
CA GLN A 6 9.70 -17.38 -3.16
C GLN A 6 8.23 -17.70 -3.40
N ARG A 7 7.33 -16.88 -2.85
CA ARG A 7 5.89 -17.05 -3.07
C ARG A 7 5.60 -16.96 -4.56
N THR A 8 4.83 -17.91 -5.07
CA THR A 8 4.38 -17.87 -6.47
C THR A 8 3.36 -16.74 -6.66
N SER A 9 3.20 -16.27 -7.91
CA SER A 9 2.21 -15.25 -8.25
C SER A 9 0.79 -15.66 -7.82
N ILE A 10 0.46 -16.95 -7.93
CA ILE A 10 -0.83 -17.51 -7.49
C ILE A 10 -1.00 -17.42 -5.97
N GLN A 11 0.06 -17.72 -5.21
CA GLN A 11 0.03 -17.59 -3.75
C GLN A 11 -0.17 -16.13 -3.34
N LEU A 12 0.55 -15.20 -3.96
CA LEU A 12 0.40 -13.76 -3.70
C LEU A 12 -1.01 -13.25 -4.02
N TYR A 13 -1.59 -13.69 -5.14
CA TYR A 13 -2.97 -13.35 -5.49
C TYR A 13 -3.97 -13.81 -4.42
N ARG A 14 -3.85 -15.07 -3.96
CA ARG A 14 -4.70 -15.62 -2.90
C ARG A 14 -4.51 -14.89 -1.58
N ASP A 15 -3.27 -14.59 -1.22
CA ASP A 15 -2.94 -13.86 0.01
C ASP A 15 -3.55 -12.46 -0.01
N LEU A 16 -3.46 -11.74 -1.14
CA LEU A 16 -4.10 -10.44 -1.32
C LEU A 16 -5.62 -10.50 -1.25
N LEU A 17 -6.25 -11.53 -1.83
CA LEU A 17 -7.72 -11.68 -1.72
C LEU A 17 -8.17 -11.98 -0.28
N ARG A 18 -7.43 -12.83 0.46
CA ARG A 18 -7.71 -13.08 1.88
C ARG A 18 -7.52 -11.82 2.71
N LEU A 19 -6.48 -11.04 2.39
CA LEU A 19 -6.26 -9.74 3.00
C LEU A 19 -7.47 -8.81 2.79
N LEU A 20 -7.94 -8.67 1.55
CA LEU A 20 -9.07 -7.80 1.24
C LEU A 20 -10.35 -8.21 1.98
N ALA A 21 -10.58 -9.51 2.15
CA ALA A 21 -11.71 -10.02 2.93
C ALA A 21 -11.64 -9.60 4.41
N HIS A 22 -10.43 -9.43 4.95
CA HIS A 22 -10.22 -8.93 6.30
C HIS A 22 -10.33 -7.39 6.39
N ILE A 23 -9.83 -6.66 5.40
CA ILE A 23 -9.89 -5.18 5.35
C ILE A 23 -11.32 -4.67 5.19
N ALA A 24 -12.03 -5.25 4.23
CA ALA A 24 -13.33 -4.80 3.79
C ALA A 24 -14.22 -6.03 3.62
N PRO A 25 -14.75 -6.60 4.71
CA PRO A 25 -15.60 -7.78 4.64
C PRO A 25 -16.88 -7.50 3.86
N GLY A 26 -17.45 -8.56 3.28
CA GLY A 26 -18.71 -8.51 2.54
C GLY A 26 -18.59 -7.85 1.16
N THR A 27 -19.68 -7.23 0.72
CA THR A 27 -19.89 -6.70 -0.64
C THR A 27 -19.96 -5.18 -0.69
N SER A 28 -19.34 -4.49 0.27
CA SER A 28 -19.30 -3.03 0.25
C SER A 28 -18.68 -2.51 -1.07
N PRO A 29 -19.08 -1.33 -1.56
CA PRO A 29 -18.52 -0.74 -2.79
C PRO A 29 -16.98 -0.69 -2.76
N LYS A 30 -16.41 -0.36 -1.59
CA LYS A 30 -14.96 -0.38 -1.33
C LYS A 30 -14.37 -1.78 -1.53
N SER A 31 -15.00 -2.81 -0.97
CA SER A 31 -14.55 -4.19 -1.08
C SER A 31 -14.58 -4.71 -2.52
N VAL A 32 -15.65 -4.38 -3.26
CA VAL A 32 -15.78 -4.70 -4.68
C VAL A 32 -14.69 -4.01 -5.49
N ALA A 33 -14.51 -2.70 -5.32
CA ALA A 33 -13.49 -1.93 -6.02
C ALA A 33 -12.07 -2.51 -5.77
N LEU A 34 -11.71 -2.77 -4.51
CA LEU A 34 -10.40 -3.33 -4.17
C LEU A 34 -10.16 -4.70 -4.80
N ARG A 35 -11.16 -5.60 -4.78
CA ARG A 35 -11.05 -6.91 -5.41
C ARG A 35 -10.91 -6.80 -6.92
N THR A 36 -11.67 -5.91 -7.55
CA THR A 36 -11.57 -5.64 -8.99
C THR A 36 -10.20 -5.10 -9.36
N THR A 37 -9.64 -4.16 -8.59
CA THR A 37 -8.30 -3.62 -8.84
C THR A 37 -7.24 -4.70 -8.74
N VAL A 38 -7.25 -5.53 -7.69
CA VAL A 38 -6.27 -6.62 -7.55
C VAL A 38 -6.40 -7.59 -8.72
N ARG A 39 -7.61 -8.00 -9.09
CA ARG A 39 -7.84 -8.86 -10.26
C ARG A 39 -7.27 -8.25 -11.53
N ALA A 40 -7.59 -6.99 -11.81
CA ALA A 40 -7.12 -6.29 -13.01
C ALA A 40 -5.58 -6.25 -13.08
N GLN A 41 -4.89 -5.99 -11.97
CA GLN A 41 -3.42 -5.96 -11.96
C GLN A 41 -2.79 -7.32 -12.28
N PHE A 42 -3.38 -8.41 -11.79
CA PHE A 42 -2.91 -9.76 -12.11
C PHE A 42 -3.26 -10.18 -13.53
N GLU A 43 -4.43 -9.82 -14.05
CA GLU A 43 -4.80 -10.08 -15.45
C GLU A 43 -3.92 -9.29 -16.42
N ASN A 44 -3.67 -8.00 -16.15
CA ASN A 44 -2.81 -7.15 -16.98
C ASN A 44 -1.37 -7.67 -17.07
N SER A 45 -0.91 -8.40 -16.05
CA SER A 45 0.45 -8.94 -15.98
C SER A 45 0.49 -10.46 -16.26
N ARG A 46 -0.62 -11.06 -16.70
CA ARG A 46 -0.78 -12.52 -16.81
C ARG A 46 0.17 -13.16 -17.81
N ASN A 47 0.42 -12.47 -18.92
CA ASN A 47 1.27 -12.94 -20.01
C ASN A 47 2.66 -12.28 -19.96
N GLU A 48 3.05 -11.75 -18.79
CA GLU A 48 4.40 -11.24 -18.64
C GLU A 48 5.39 -12.42 -18.63
N GLU A 49 6.41 -12.33 -19.47
CA GLU A 49 7.44 -13.37 -19.62
C GLU A 49 8.81 -12.87 -19.15
N ASP A 50 8.99 -11.55 -18.98
CA ASP A 50 10.24 -10.99 -18.46
C ASP A 50 10.41 -11.35 -16.97
N PRO A 51 11.43 -12.16 -16.61
CA PRO A 51 11.65 -12.58 -15.23
C PRO A 51 11.95 -11.39 -14.30
N ALA A 52 12.65 -10.35 -14.77
CA ALA A 52 12.97 -9.20 -13.94
C ALA A 52 11.71 -8.39 -13.59
N LYS A 53 10.82 -8.23 -14.58
CA LYS A 53 9.54 -7.55 -14.39
C LYS A 53 8.58 -8.34 -13.52
N ILE A 54 8.53 -9.67 -13.68
CA ILE A 54 7.75 -10.56 -12.81
C ILE A 54 8.19 -10.40 -11.35
N GLU A 55 9.49 -10.42 -11.07
CA GLU A 55 10.01 -10.28 -9.71
C GLU A 55 9.73 -8.89 -9.13
N ALA A 56 9.81 -7.83 -9.93
CA ALA A 56 9.43 -6.48 -9.50
C ALA A 56 7.93 -6.41 -9.14
N LEU A 57 7.06 -7.01 -9.95
CA LEU A 57 5.61 -7.06 -9.70
C LEU A 57 5.29 -7.86 -8.42
N LYS A 58 5.94 -9.02 -8.22
CA LYS A 58 5.83 -9.80 -6.99
C LYS A 58 6.31 -9.01 -5.77
N ALA A 59 7.45 -8.33 -5.87
CA ALA A 59 7.99 -7.52 -4.79
C ALA A 59 7.04 -6.38 -4.40
N ASN A 60 6.37 -5.75 -5.38
CA ASN A 60 5.35 -4.74 -5.14
C ASN A 60 4.13 -5.32 -4.41
N ALA A 61 3.66 -6.50 -4.82
CA ALA A 61 2.56 -7.19 -4.13
C ALA A 61 2.93 -7.56 -2.68
N VAL A 62 4.14 -8.08 -2.45
CA VAL A 62 4.66 -8.38 -1.10
C VAL A 62 4.74 -7.12 -0.25
N ARG A 63 5.27 -6.02 -0.80
CA ARG A 63 5.34 -4.73 -0.09
C ARG A 63 3.97 -4.24 0.33
N ALA A 64 2.95 -4.37 -0.52
CA ALA A 64 1.58 -4.01 -0.17
C ALA A 64 1.03 -4.85 1.00
N LEU A 65 1.25 -6.18 0.99
CA LEU A 65 0.89 -7.07 2.09
C LEU A 65 1.60 -6.67 3.39
N SER A 66 2.92 -6.46 3.34
CA SER A 66 3.73 -6.06 4.49
C SER A 66 3.31 -4.72 5.08
N ASN A 67 3.05 -3.72 4.23
CA ASN A 67 2.58 -2.40 4.67
C ASN A 67 1.24 -2.50 5.40
N TYR A 68 0.33 -3.33 4.92
CA TYR A 68 -0.93 -3.55 5.61
C TYR A 68 -0.73 -4.22 6.97
N MET A 69 0.08 -5.29 7.04
CA MET A 69 0.32 -5.99 8.30
C MET A 69 0.96 -5.06 9.33
N LEU A 70 1.88 -4.21 8.90
CA LEU A 70 2.49 -3.19 9.74
C LEU A 70 1.45 -2.19 10.25
N TYR A 71 0.56 -1.68 9.38
CA TYR A 71 -0.52 -0.78 9.76
C TYR A 71 -1.46 -1.42 10.80
N GLN A 72 -1.90 -2.67 10.57
CA GLN A 72 -2.73 -3.40 11.53
C GLN A 72 -2.01 -3.62 12.86
N GLY A 73 -0.72 -3.98 12.82
CA GLY A 73 0.13 -4.08 14.00
C GLY A 73 0.14 -2.78 14.80
N GLY A 74 0.34 -1.64 14.13
CA GLY A 74 0.27 -0.31 14.75
C GLY A 74 -1.10 0.01 15.35
N VAL A 75 -2.20 -0.28 14.64
CA VAL A 75 -3.57 -0.06 15.14
C VAL A 75 -3.85 -0.92 16.39
N GLN A 76 -3.44 -2.18 16.39
CA GLN A 76 -3.63 -3.07 17.53
C GLN A 76 -2.74 -2.68 18.72
N ASP A 77 -1.49 -2.30 18.45
CA ASP A 77 -0.54 -1.80 19.45
C ASP A 77 -1.07 -0.52 20.11
N LYS A 78 -1.59 0.43 19.33
CA LYS A 78 -2.24 1.66 19.84
C LYS A 78 -3.38 1.36 20.81
N LYS A 79 -4.26 0.41 20.45
CA LYS A 79 -5.39 0.00 21.32
C LYS A 79 -4.93 -0.54 22.67
N LYS A 80 -3.69 -1.03 22.76
CA LYS A 80 -3.06 -1.53 23.98
C LYS A 80 -2.12 -0.52 24.65
N GLY A 81 -2.11 0.73 24.18
CA GLY A 81 -1.23 1.79 24.71
C GLY A 81 0.23 1.70 24.24
N GLY A 82 0.50 0.96 23.17
CA GLY A 82 1.84 0.77 22.66
C GLY A 82 2.38 1.94 21.82
N LYS A 83 3.70 1.95 21.66
CA LYS A 83 4.47 3.06 21.06
C LYS A 83 4.48 3.05 19.53
N LEU A 84 4.27 1.90 18.90
CA LEU A 84 4.30 1.76 17.44
C LEU A 84 3.11 2.49 16.83
N GLY A 85 1.91 2.29 17.40
CA GLY A 85 0.71 2.98 16.96
C GLY A 85 0.82 4.51 17.05
N ALA A 86 1.30 5.01 18.18
CA ALA A 86 1.53 6.45 18.39
C ALA A 86 2.58 7.03 17.42
N ALA A 87 3.66 6.29 17.17
CA ALA A 87 4.68 6.70 16.20
C ALA A 87 4.13 6.79 14.77
N MET A 88 3.23 5.89 14.39
CA MET A 88 2.58 5.92 13.06
C MET A 88 1.67 7.14 12.87
N ASP A 89 0.89 7.51 13.90
CA ASP A 89 0.05 8.71 13.84
C ASP A 89 0.90 9.98 13.71
N ASN A 90 1.95 10.11 14.53
CA ASN A 90 2.87 11.24 14.47
C ASN A 90 3.55 11.37 13.09
N TYR A 91 3.92 10.24 12.47
CA TYR A 91 4.47 10.23 11.12
C TYR A 91 3.42 10.69 10.10
N HIS A 92 2.19 10.20 10.22
CA HIS A 92 1.10 10.58 9.34
C HIS A 92 0.83 12.09 9.41
N GLU A 93 0.66 12.64 10.61
CA GLU A 93 0.42 14.07 10.83
C GLU A 93 1.56 14.95 10.29
N ARG A 94 2.82 14.59 10.57
CA ARG A 94 3.99 15.34 10.09
C ARG A 94 4.09 15.30 8.55
N SER A 95 3.76 14.16 7.94
CA SER A 95 3.78 14.00 6.49
C SER A 95 2.71 14.85 5.79
N VAL A 96 1.50 14.94 6.36
CA VAL A 96 0.40 15.76 5.84
C VAL A 96 0.73 17.25 5.98
N GLN A 97 1.29 17.69 7.11
CA GLN A 97 1.71 19.08 7.30
C GLN A 97 2.86 19.49 6.36
N GLY A 98 3.80 18.59 6.07
CA GLY A 98 4.86 18.84 5.09
C GLY A 98 4.35 19.05 3.66
N MET A 99 3.30 18.31 3.27
CA MET A 99 2.67 18.47 1.96
C MET A 99 1.88 19.78 1.81
N GLN A 100 1.21 20.25 2.87
CA GLN A 100 0.45 21.50 2.83
C GLN A 100 1.32 22.75 2.75
N ARG A 101 2.53 22.73 3.32
CA ARG A 101 3.47 23.87 3.20
C ARG A 101 4.04 24.05 1.79
N ASN A 102 4.21 22.97 1.03
CA ASN A 102 4.84 23.03 -0.29
C ASN A 102 3.88 23.47 -1.42
N GLY A 103 2.57 23.59 -1.15
CA GLY A 103 1.57 24.03 -2.13
C GLY A 103 1.33 25.54 -2.15
N ASN A 104 1.82 26.29 -1.16
CA ASN A 104 1.46 27.70 -0.97
C ASN A 104 2.55 28.70 -1.43
N ASP A 105 3.70 28.23 -1.90
CA ASP A 105 4.86 29.06 -2.27
C ASP A 105 4.97 29.34 -3.79
N SER A 106 3.94 28.98 -4.57
CA SER A 106 3.99 29.04 -6.05
C SER A 106 3.28 30.25 -6.67
N ASP A 107 2.51 31.03 -5.92
CA ASP A 107 1.66 32.11 -6.49
C ASP A 107 2.21 33.54 -6.35
N ASP A 108 3.34 33.77 -5.67
CA ASP A 108 3.86 35.13 -5.40
C ASP A 108 5.01 35.62 -6.31
N LYS A 109 5.23 34.99 -7.48
CA LYS A 109 6.29 35.41 -8.45
C LYS A 109 5.80 35.70 -9.88
N LYS A 110 4.61 36.28 -10.04
CA LYS A 110 4.19 36.93 -11.30
C LYS A 110 3.52 38.28 -11.03
N GLY A 111 4.31 39.29 -10.71
CA GLY A 111 3.72 40.62 -10.50
C GLY A 111 4.70 41.74 -10.17
N ALA A 112 5.88 41.81 -10.78
CA ALA A 112 6.73 43.00 -10.69
C ALA A 112 7.65 43.11 -11.91
N ALA A 113 7.06 43.40 -13.07
CA ALA A 113 7.80 43.85 -14.23
C ALA A 113 6.89 44.80 -15.04
N ARG A 114 6.77 46.04 -14.57
CA ARG A 114 6.47 47.23 -15.38
C ARG A 114 7.11 48.44 -14.72
#